data_AF-A0A3M4QT16-F1
#
_entry.id   AF-A0A3M4QT16-F1
#
_cell.length_a   1.000
_cell.length_b   1.000
_cell.length_c   1.000
_cell.angle_alpha   90.00
_cell.angle_beta   90.00
_cell.angle_gamma   90.00
#
_symmetry.space_group_name_H-M   'P 1'
#
loop_
_entity.id
_entity.type
_entity.pdbx_description
1 polymer ?
#
loop_
_entity_poly.entity_id
_entity_poly.type
_entity_poly.pdbx_seq_one_letter_code
_entity_poly.pdbx_strand_id
1 'polypeptide(L)'
;MVAQRPADGGTLVAWSSGSLLNLAQGKFGRFDESAVRWLAAVGTSYGAIAVKSDSPYKNLDDLVKALKKNPGSVVIGSGGTVGSQDWMQTALIAKAAGINPRELRYVALEGGGEIATALLGGHIQVGSTDISDSMPHILSGDMRLLAVFAEERLDEPEMKNIPTAKEQGYDIVWPVVRGFYLGPKVSDADYAWWKEAFDKLLASEEFAKLRDQRELFPFAMTGPELDTYVKKQVADYKVLAKEFGLIQ
;
A
#
# COMPACT_ATOMS: atom_id res chain seq x y z
N MET A 1 -20.15 9.04 6.99
CA MET A 1 -20.79 7.89 7.65
C MET A 1 -20.81 8.01 9.18
N VAL A 2 -19.65 8.07 9.86
CA VAL A 2 -19.55 8.08 11.34
C VAL A 2 -20.47 9.09 12.05
N ALA A 3 -20.56 10.34 11.58
CA ALA A 3 -21.41 11.36 12.23
C ALA A 3 -22.85 11.40 11.70
N GLN A 4 -23.05 11.11 10.41
CA GLN A 4 -24.32 11.38 9.71
C GLN A 4 -25.24 10.15 9.64
N ARG A 5 -24.67 8.95 9.56
CA ARG A 5 -25.41 7.68 9.44
C ARG A 5 -24.78 6.59 10.34
N PRO A 6 -24.63 6.84 11.65
CA PRO A 6 -23.85 5.96 12.51
C PRO A 6 -24.46 4.56 12.70
N ALA A 7 -25.78 4.42 12.56
CA ALA A 7 -26.52 3.19 12.79
C ALA A 7 -27.06 2.53 11.51
N ASP A 8 -26.73 3.08 10.33
CA ASP A 8 -27.23 2.58 9.05
C ASP A 8 -26.52 1.28 8.65
N GLY A 9 -27.20 0.14 8.83
CA GLY A 9 -26.71 -1.18 8.45
C GLY A 9 -26.70 -1.44 6.94
N GLY A 10 -27.31 -0.56 6.13
CA GLY A 10 -27.36 -0.71 4.67
C GLY A 10 -26.18 -0.06 3.93
N THR A 11 -25.34 0.71 4.62
CA THR A 11 -24.22 1.43 4.00
C THR A 11 -22.88 0.82 4.38
N LEU A 12 -22.22 0.16 3.43
CA LEU A 12 -20.80 -0.21 3.52
C LEU A 12 -19.91 0.93 3.05
N VAL A 13 -18.76 1.12 3.69
CA VAL A 13 -17.73 2.04 3.20
C VAL A 13 -16.43 1.30 2.98
N ALA A 14 -15.86 1.49 1.79
CA ALA A 14 -14.57 0.96 1.43
C ALA A 14 -13.45 1.72 2.17
N TRP A 15 -12.40 1.00 2.55
CA TRP A 15 -11.17 1.54 3.10
C TRP A 15 -9.96 0.83 2.49
N SER A 16 -8.81 1.48 2.59
CA SER A 16 -7.53 0.87 2.26
C SER A 16 -6.47 1.17 3.32
N SER A 17 -5.27 0.57 3.19
CA SER A 17 -4.10 0.96 3.99
C SER A 17 -3.87 2.47 4.00
N GLY A 18 -4.16 3.18 2.91
CA GLY A 18 -4.12 4.65 2.85
C GLY A 18 -5.11 5.34 3.82
N SER A 19 -6.31 4.79 4.02
CA SER A 19 -7.23 5.27 5.06
C SER A 19 -6.64 5.09 6.46
N LEU A 20 -5.99 3.96 6.73
CA LEU A 20 -5.34 3.69 8.02
C LEU A 20 -4.15 4.63 8.26
N LEU A 21 -3.36 4.91 7.23
CA LEU A 21 -2.27 5.88 7.29
C LEU A 21 -2.78 7.31 7.55
N ASN A 22 -3.91 7.69 6.95
CA ASN A 22 -4.56 8.98 7.22
C ASN A 22 -5.10 9.06 8.67
N LEU A 23 -5.61 7.96 9.23
CA LEU A 23 -5.97 7.86 10.66
C LEU A 23 -4.74 8.06 11.55
N ALA A 24 -3.64 7.38 11.23
CA ALA A 24 -2.38 7.51 11.97
C ALA A 24 -1.83 8.94 11.97
N GLN A 25 -2.03 9.68 10.87
CA GLN A 25 -1.64 11.09 10.74
C GLN A 25 -2.68 12.08 11.31
N GLY A 26 -3.79 11.61 11.89
CA GLY A 26 -4.83 12.48 12.45
C GLY A 26 -5.65 13.25 11.40
N LYS A 27 -5.61 12.86 10.12
CA LYS A 27 -6.31 13.59 9.04
C LYS A 27 -7.84 13.51 9.13
N PHE A 28 -8.37 12.61 9.95
CA PHE A 28 -9.81 12.52 10.25
C PHE A 28 -10.23 13.27 11.53
N GLY A 29 -9.34 14.12 12.06
CA GLY A 29 -9.61 14.96 13.23
C GLY A 29 -9.84 14.11 14.48
N ARG A 30 -11.03 14.21 15.07
CA ARG A 30 -11.38 13.49 16.31
C ARG A 30 -11.65 12.00 16.13
N PHE A 31 -11.72 11.51 14.90
CA PHE A 31 -12.04 10.11 14.63
C PHE A 31 -10.76 9.29 14.47
N ASP A 32 -10.69 8.19 15.19
CA ASP A 32 -9.58 7.25 15.21
C ASP A 32 -10.02 5.86 14.73
N GLU A 33 -9.12 4.88 14.82
CA GLU A 33 -9.34 3.49 14.43
C GLU A 33 -10.47 2.78 15.21
N SER A 34 -11.01 3.38 16.28
CA SER A 34 -12.14 2.86 17.05
C SER A 34 -13.49 3.47 16.65
N ALA A 35 -13.50 4.44 15.73
CA ALA A 35 -14.70 5.20 15.36
C ALA A 35 -15.67 4.46 14.42
N VAL A 36 -15.35 3.23 14.02
CA VAL A 36 -16.10 2.40 13.06
C VAL A 36 -16.13 0.94 13.49
N ARG A 37 -17.01 0.14 12.89
CA ARG A 37 -16.99 -1.32 13.00
C ARG A 37 -16.27 -1.91 11.78
N TRP A 38 -14.99 -2.26 11.91
CA TRP A 38 -14.24 -2.95 10.85
C TRP A 38 -14.90 -4.28 10.52
N LEU A 39 -15.16 -4.53 9.24
CA LEU A 39 -16.02 -5.64 8.82
C LEU A 39 -15.23 -6.74 8.12
N ALA A 40 -14.60 -6.40 6.99
CA ALA A 40 -13.89 -7.37 6.16
C ALA A 40 -12.72 -6.71 5.42
N ALA A 41 -11.59 -7.41 5.33
CA ALA A 41 -10.56 -7.19 4.33
C ALA A 41 -10.69 -8.30 3.29
N VAL A 42 -10.65 -7.91 2.01
CA VAL A 42 -11.03 -8.79 0.90
C VAL A 42 -9.90 -9.11 -0.06
N GLY A 43 -8.77 -8.43 0.10
CA GLY A 43 -7.58 -8.63 -0.71
C GLY A 43 -6.54 -7.57 -0.41
N THR A 44 -5.33 -7.84 -0.84
CA THR A 44 -4.22 -6.90 -0.75
C THR A 44 -3.49 -6.82 -2.07
N SER A 45 -2.84 -5.71 -2.32
CA SER A 45 -1.68 -5.64 -3.24
C SER A 45 -0.47 -5.20 -2.43
N TYR A 46 0.64 -4.86 -3.07
CA TYR A 46 1.87 -4.52 -2.39
C TYR A 46 2.52 -3.30 -3.03
N GLY A 47 3.09 -2.43 -2.20
CA GLY A 47 3.98 -1.39 -2.68
C GLY A 47 5.18 -1.98 -3.41
N ALA A 48 5.66 -1.30 -4.44
CA ALA A 48 6.76 -1.76 -5.25
C ALA A 48 7.58 -0.60 -5.82
N ILE A 49 8.80 -0.93 -6.22
CA ILE A 49 9.73 0.04 -6.81
C ILE A 49 10.04 -0.35 -8.23
N ALA A 50 9.63 0.51 -9.15
CA ALA A 50 9.77 0.30 -10.57
C ALA A 50 10.80 1.25 -11.17
N VAL A 51 11.48 0.77 -12.20
CA VAL A 51 12.36 1.56 -13.05
C VAL A 51 12.08 1.24 -14.52
N LYS A 52 12.52 2.09 -15.43
CA LYS A 52 12.54 1.74 -16.86
C LYS A 52 13.45 0.53 -17.10
N SER A 53 13.15 -0.31 -18.10
CA SER A 53 13.88 -1.55 -18.37
C SER A 53 15.39 -1.35 -18.63
N ASP A 54 15.77 -0.22 -19.24
CA ASP A 54 17.16 0.19 -19.50
C ASP A 54 17.85 0.89 -18.32
N SER A 55 17.17 1.09 -17.20
CA SER A 55 17.71 1.75 -16.01
C SER A 55 19.03 1.11 -15.54
N PRO A 56 20.00 1.92 -15.05
CA PRO A 56 21.23 1.40 -14.47
C PRO A 56 20.98 0.60 -13.19
N TYR A 57 19.88 0.86 -12.48
CA TYR A 57 19.51 0.12 -11.28
C TYR A 57 18.91 -1.25 -11.67
N LYS A 58 19.52 -2.33 -11.20
CA LYS A 58 19.09 -3.71 -11.52
C LYS A 58 18.35 -4.37 -10.37
N ASN A 59 18.59 -3.90 -9.14
CA ASN A 59 17.97 -4.37 -7.91
C ASN A 59 17.78 -3.19 -6.93
N LEU A 60 17.14 -3.43 -5.79
CA LEU A 60 16.88 -2.39 -4.78
C LEU A 60 18.18 -1.90 -4.11
N ASP A 61 19.17 -2.77 -3.95
CA ASP A 61 20.46 -2.44 -3.35
C ASP A 61 21.25 -1.41 -4.19
N ASP A 62 21.20 -1.50 -5.52
CA ASP A 62 21.78 -0.50 -6.42
C ASP A 62 21.18 0.88 -6.18
N LEU A 63 19.85 0.94 -6.03
CA LEU A 63 19.13 2.18 -5.76
C LEU A 63 19.48 2.73 -4.37
N VAL A 64 19.47 1.89 -3.34
CA VAL A 64 19.83 2.28 -1.96
C VAL A 64 21.26 2.84 -1.91
N LYS A 65 22.22 2.19 -2.57
CA LYS A 65 23.61 2.68 -2.67
C LYS A 65 23.69 4.03 -3.38
N ALA A 66 22.95 4.22 -4.47
CA ALA A 66 22.92 5.49 -5.20
C ALA A 66 22.36 6.62 -4.34
N LEU A 67 21.25 6.37 -3.64
CA LEU A 67 20.63 7.33 -2.72
C LEU A 67 21.55 7.65 -1.54
N LYS A 68 22.19 6.65 -0.93
CA LYS A 68 23.16 6.87 0.16
C LYS A 68 24.35 7.73 -0.27
N LYS A 69 24.81 7.59 -1.51
CA LYS A 69 25.91 8.39 -2.06
C LYS A 69 25.49 9.83 -2.37
N ASN A 70 24.30 10.00 -2.96
CA ASN A 70 23.74 11.30 -3.28
C ASN A 70 22.20 11.21 -3.35
N PRO A 71 21.48 11.59 -2.28
CA PRO A 71 20.02 11.55 -2.22
C PRO A 71 19.33 12.34 -3.34
N GLY A 72 19.97 13.41 -3.81
CA GLY A 72 19.47 14.28 -4.87
C GLY A 72 19.84 13.82 -6.29
N SER A 73 20.49 12.67 -6.46
CA SER A 73 20.87 12.15 -7.78
C SER A 73 19.75 11.39 -8.50
N VAL A 74 18.73 10.94 -7.75
CA VAL A 74 17.63 10.14 -8.27
C VAL A 74 16.33 10.90 -8.08
N VAL A 75 15.61 11.16 -9.18
CA VAL A 75 14.25 11.69 -9.15
C VAL A 75 13.28 10.52 -9.01
N ILE A 76 12.55 10.51 -7.90
CA ILE A 76 11.57 9.48 -7.57
C ILE A 76 10.17 10.08 -7.77
N GLY A 77 9.40 9.49 -8.66
CA GLY A 77 7.98 9.80 -8.82
C GLY A 77 7.12 8.84 -8.02
N SER A 78 6.04 9.34 -7.45
CA SER A 78 5.20 8.57 -6.52
C SER A 78 3.81 9.16 -6.42
N GLY A 79 2.84 8.31 -6.11
CA GLY A 79 1.43 8.69 -6.01
C GLY A 79 1.15 9.58 -4.80
N GLY A 80 0.53 10.73 -5.05
CA GLY A 80 0.07 11.67 -4.04
C GLY A 80 1.16 12.58 -3.48
N THR A 81 0.86 13.18 -2.33
CA THR A 81 1.72 14.18 -1.68
C THR A 81 2.54 13.56 -0.54
N VAL A 82 3.45 14.34 0.06
CA VAL A 82 4.19 13.95 1.27
C VAL A 82 3.25 13.35 2.32
N GLY A 83 3.58 12.15 2.79
CA GLY A 83 2.76 11.37 3.72
C GLY A 83 1.65 10.54 3.08
N SER A 84 1.55 10.48 1.74
CA SER A 84 0.74 9.48 1.04
C SER A 84 1.32 8.07 1.21
N GLN A 85 0.54 7.06 0.83
CA GLN A 85 0.96 5.67 0.87
C GLN A 85 2.25 5.42 0.07
N ASP A 86 2.35 5.97 -1.13
CA ASP A 86 3.49 5.75 -2.01
C ASP A 86 4.68 6.63 -1.60
N TRP A 87 4.43 7.80 -0.99
CA TRP A 87 5.50 8.56 -0.37
C TRP A 87 6.13 7.79 0.80
N MET A 88 5.33 7.08 1.61
CA MET A 88 5.84 6.27 2.73
C MET A 88 6.77 5.14 2.23
N GLN A 89 6.43 4.51 1.11
CA GLN A 89 7.29 3.52 0.45
C GLN A 89 8.66 4.11 0.10
N THR A 90 8.67 5.31 -0.49
CA THR A 90 9.90 6.04 -0.81
C THR A 90 10.68 6.44 0.45
N ALA A 91 9.99 6.83 1.52
CA ALA A 91 10.59 7.15 2.82
C ALA A 91 11.24 5.93 3.49
N LEU A 92 10.66 4.74 3.34
CA LEU A 92 11.24 3.48 3.84
C LEU A 92 12.56 3.15 3.13
N ILE A 93 12.70 3.46 1.83
CA ILE A 93 13.97 3.31 1.11
C ILE A 93 15.00 4.33 1.57
N ALA A 94 14.59 5.59 1.79
CA ALA A 94 15.48 6.59 2.38
C ALA A 94 16.00 6.14 3.75
N LYS A 95 15.10 5.60 4.61
CA LYS A 95 15.48 5.00 5.89
C LYS A 95 16.48 3.87 5.73
N ALA A 96 16.25 2.95 4.79
CA ALA A 96 17.18 1.87 4.47
C ALA A 96 18.55 2.37 3.97
N ALA A 97 18.58 3.49 3.24
CA ALA A 97 19.80 4.17 2.82
C ALA A 97 20.47 4.98 3.95
N GLY A 98 19.83 5.14 5.11
CA GLY A 98 20.31 5.93 6.23
C GLY A 98 20.27 7.44 5.98
N ILE A 99 19.33 7.90 5.14
CA ILE A 99 19.17 9.32 4.75
C ILE A 99 17.79 9.83 5.17
N ASN A 100 17.64 11.15 5.28
CA ASN A 100 16.33 11.74 5.56
C ASN A 100 15.44 11.65 4.30
N PRO A 101 14.17 11.19 4.40
CA PRO A 101 13.24 11.19 3.27
C PRO A 101 13.06 12.56 2.59
N ARG A 102 13.27 13.66 3.32
CA ARG A 102 13.18 15.04 2.80
C ARG A 102 14.35 15.44 1.91
N GLU A 103 15.44 14.68 1.90
CA GLU A 103 16.59 14.91 1.02
C GLU A 103 16.38 14.30 -0.38
N LEU A 104 15.37 13.44 -0.54
CA LEU A 104 15.04 12.84 -1.81
C LEU A 104 14.46 13.87 -2.77
N ARG A 105 14.82 13.74 -4.06
CA ARG A 105 14.12 14.47 -5.13
C ARG A 105 12.82 13.76 -5.47
N TYR A 106 11.76 14.22 -4.83
CA TYR A 106 10.42 13.66 -4.96
C TYR A 106 9.58 14.44 -5.97
N VAL A 107 8.84 13.73 -6.83
CA VAL A 107 7.82 14.29 -7.72
C VAL A 107 6.47 13.65 -7.36
N ALA A 108 5.54 14.48 -6.88
CA ALA A 108 4.15 14.08 -6.62
C ALA A 108 3.42 13.91 -7.95
N LEU A 109 2.80 12.74 -8.16
CA LEU A 109 2.00 12.42 -9.33
C LEU A 109 0.61 11.91 -8.88
N GLU A 110 -0.40 12.00 -9.74
CA GLU A 110 -1.79 11.69 -9.39
C GLU A 110 -2.09 10.19 -9.29
N GLY A 111 -1.15 9.32 -9.68
CA GLY A 111 -1.25 7.87 -9.50
C GLY A 111 -0.41 7.06 -10.49
N GLY A 112 -0.60 5.73 -10.49
CA GLY A 112 0.19 4.76 -11.26
C GLY A 112 0.36 5.07 -12.74
N GLY A 113 -0.70 5.48 -13.44
CA GLY A 113 -0.63 5.81 -14.86
C GLY A 113 0.26 7.02 -15.18
N GLU A 114 0.24 8.05 -14.33
CA GLU A 114 1.11 9.22 -14.50
C GLU A 114 2.56 8.88 -14.13
N ILE A 115 2.76 8.04 -13.09
CA ILE A 115 4.08 7.51 -12.72
C ILE A 115 4.69 6.72 -13.88
N ALA A 116 3.93 5.81 -14.49
CA ALA A 116 4.38 5.04 -15.63
C ALA A 116 4.75 5.95 -16.81
N THR A 117 3.90 6.93 -17.14
CA THR A 117 4.15 7.90 -18.21
C THR A 117 5.43 8.70 -17.96
N ALA A 118 5.60 9.23 -16.74
CA ALA A 118 6.77 10.01 -16.35
C ALA A 118 8.06 9.18 -16.37
N LEU A 119 7.99 7.92 -15.93
CA LEU A 119 9.12 7.01 -15.90
C LEU A 119 9.56 6.60 -17.32
N LEU A 120 8.60 6.24 -18.17
CA LEU A 120 8.86 5.86 -19.57
C LEU A 120 9.35 7.05 -20.40
N GLY A 121 8.86 8.26 -20.11
CA GLY A 121 9.35 9.51 -20.69
C GLY A 121 10.69 10.00 -20.14
N GLY A 122 11.22 9.36 -19.08
CA GLY A 122 12.50 9.72 -18.45
C GLY A 122 12.47 10.99 -17.59
N HIS A 123 11.29 11.48 -17.23
CA HIS A 123 11.12 12.62 -16.32
C HIS A 123 11.45 12.26 -14.86
N ILE A 124 11.30 10.99 -14.51
CA ILE A 124 11.71 10.38 -13.24
C ILE A 124 12.58 9.14 -13.55
N GLN A 125 13.46 8.74 -12.61
CA GLN A 125 14.28 7.53 -12.77
C GLN A 125 13.72 6.32 -12.03
N VAL A 126 12.89 6.57 -11.01
CA VAL A 126 12.27 5.54 -10.17
C VAL A 126 10.81 5.90 -9.95
N GLY A 127 9.93 4.92 -10.09
CA GLY A 127 8.53 4.99 -9.69
C GLY A 127 8.30 4.22 -8.39
N SER A 128 7.67 4.84 -7.40
CA SER A 128 7.12 4.16 -6.22
C SER A 128 5.62 4.15 -6.31
N THR A 129 5.03 2.96 -6.45
CA THR A 129 3.60 2.78 -6.71
C THR A 129 3.18 1.36 -6.29
N ASP A 130 1.90 1.03 -6.42
CA ASP A 130 1.44 -0.33 -6.24
C ASP A 130 1.98 -1.25 -7.35
N ILE A 131 2.30 -2.51 -7.02
CA ILE A 131 2.76 -3.49 -8.01
C ILE A 131 1.80 -3.60 -9.20
N SER A 132 0.48 -3.59 -8.97
CA SER A 132 -0.53 -3.74 -10.01
C SER A 132 -0.46 -2.63 -11.06
N ASP A 133 -0.03 -1.42 -10.68
CA ASP A 133 0.12 -0.30 -11.63
C ASP A 133 1.31 -0.51 -12.59
N SER A 134 2.28 -1.33 -12.20
CA SER A 134 3.49 -1.56 -12.98
C SER A 134 3.38 -2.78 -13.90
N MET A 135 2.57 -3.78 -13.53
CA MET A 135 2.54 -5.07 -14.21
C MET A 135 2.34 -5.00 -15.73
N PRO A 136 1.38 -4.22 -16.28
CA PRO A 136 1.23 -4.11 -17.74
C PRO A 136 2.52 -3.69 -18.47
N HIS A 137 3.33 -2.83 -17.84
CA HIS A 137 4.60 -2.34 -18.39
C HIS A 137 5.78 -3.29 -18.13
N ILE A 138 5.70 -4.11 -17.08
CA ILE A 138 6.66 -5.21 -16.87
C ILE A 138 6.47 -6.27 -17.96
N LEU A 139 5.22 -6.61 -18.26
CA LEU A 139 4.87 -7.62 -19.26
C LEU A 139 5.19 -7.18 -20.69
N SER A 140 5.09 -5.88 -21.00
CA SER A 140 5.55 -5.33 -22.27
C SER A 140 7.08 -5.24 -22.38
N GLY A 141 7.81 -5.38 -21.26
CA GLY A 141 9.27 -5.26 -21.21
C GLY A 141 9.78 -3.81 -21.11
N ASP A 142 8.91 -2.85 -20.90
CA ASP A 142 9.26 -1.42 -20.83
C ASP A 142 9.77 -1.01 -19.43
N MET A 143 9.36 -1.74 -18.39
CA MET A 143 9.73 -1.50 -17.00
C MET A 143 10.35 -2.74 -16.34
N ARG A 144 11.03 -2.53 -15.20
CA ARG A 144 11.53 -3.56 -14.29
C ARG A 144 11.13 -3.20 -12.86
N LEU A 145 10.68 -4.17 -12.08
CA LEU A 145 10.56 -4.03 -10.63
C LEU A 145 11.88 -4.38 -9.95
N LEU A 146 12.39 -3.46 -9.12
CA LEU A 146 13.57 -3.66 -8.29
C LEU A 146 13.25 -4.48 -7.04
N ALA A 147 12.06 -4.27 -6.47
CA ALA A 147 11.54 -5.01 -5.34
C ALA A 147 10.02 -4.87 -5.23
N VAL A 148 9.39 -5.91 -4.69
CA VAL A 148 8.05 -5.83 -4.09
C VAL A 148 8.16 -5.80 -2.57
N PHE A 149 7.30 -5.05 -1.90
CA PHE A 149 7.27 -4.92 -0.43
C PHE A 149 6.31 -5.91 0.19
N ALA A 150 6.51 -7.19 -0.12
CA ALA A 150 5.84 -8.33 0.49
C ALA A 150 6.80 -9.08 1.43
N GLU A 151 6.25 -9.85 2.37
CA GLU A 151 7.05 -10.71 3.26
C GLU A 151 7.81 -11.78 2.46
N GLU A 152 7.11 -12.41 1.52
CA GLU A 152 7.61 -13.47 0.65
C GLU A 152 7.31 -13.12 -0.80
N ARG A 153 7.97 -13.83 -1.73
CA ARG A 153 7.66 -13.66 -3.16
C ARG A 153 6.20 -13.99 -3.45
N LEU A 154 5.64 -13.26 -4.40
CA LEU A 154 4.27 -13.43 -4.82
C LEU A 154 4.13 -14.71 -5.65
N ASP A 155 3.23 -15.59 -5.23
CA ASP A 155 2.97 -16.89 -5.87
C ASP A 155 2.05 -16.76 -7.09
N GLU A 156 2.44 -15.88 -8.02
CA GLU A 156 1.78 -15.70 -9.31
C GLU A 156 2.82 -15.93 -10.42
N PRO A 157 2.49 -16.67 -11.50
CA PRO A 157 3.46 -17.07 -12.52
C PRO A 157 4.26 -15.90 -13.12
N GLU A 158 3.60 -14.75 -13.28
CA GLU A 158 4.19 -13.55 -13.89
C GLU A 158 4.96 -12.69 -12.88
N MET A 159 4.81 -12.95 -11.58
CA MET A 159 5.42 -12.18 -10.49
C MET A 159 6.47 -12.97 -9.68
N LYS A 160 6.54 -14.30 -9.83
CA LYS A 160 7.41 -15.19 -9.05
C LYS A 160 8.91 -14.87 -9.08
N ASN A 161 9.35 -14.16 -10.13
CA ASN A 161 10.76 -13.79 -10.30
C ASN A 161 11.08 -12.41 -9.72
N ILE A 162 10.08 -11.65 -9.27
CA ILE A 162 10.27 -10.35 -8.64
C ILE A 162 10.78 -10.59 -7.22
N PRO A 163 11.98 -10.09 -6.86
CA PRO A 163 12.50 -10.24 -5.52
C PRO A 163 11.73 -9.37 -4.53
N THR A 164 11.63 -9.80 -3.28
CA THR A 164 11.16 -8.92 -2.20
C THR A 164 12.27 -7.96 -1.78
N ALA A 165 11.92 -6.89 -1.05
CA ALA A 165 12.91 -6.07 -0.37
C ALA A 165 13.66 -6.86 0.73
N LYS A 166 12.96 -7.77 1.43
CA LYS A 166 13.54 -8.59 2.50
C LYS A 166 14.60 -9.55 2.01
N GLU A 167 14.39 -10.19 0.85
CA GLU A 167 15.40 -11.04 0.19
C GLU A 167 16.69 -10.27 -0.15
N GLN A 168 16.59 -8.95 -0.30
CA GLN A 168 17.71 -8.05 -0.60
C GLN A 168 18.32 -7.42 0.65
N GLY A 169 17.88 -7.83 1.86
CA GLY A 169 18.43 -7.36 3.13
C GLY A 169 17.73 -6.12 3.71
N TYR A 170 16.59 -5.70 3.16
CA TYR A 170 15.84 -4.54 3.61
C TYR A 170 14.51 -4.98 4.23
N ASP A 171 14.35 -4.75 5.54
CA ASP A 171 13.12 -5.09 6.27
C ASP A 171 11.99 -4.09 5.96
N ILE A 172 11.49 -4.17 4.72
CA ILE A 172 10.46 -3.30 4.16
C ILE A 172 9.31 -4.17 3.66
N VAL A 173 8.15 -3.99 4.30
CA VAL A 173 6.89 -4.65 3.96
C VAL A 173 5.79 -3.61 3.94
N TRP A 174 5.00 -3.59 2.89
CA TRP A 174 3.97 -2.58 2.65
C TRP A 174 2.75 -3.16 1.92
N PRO A 175 1.86 -3.87 2.63
CA PRO A 175 0.61 -4.35 2.08
C PRO A 175 -0.38 -3.20 1.87
N VAL A 176 -1.04 -3.21 0.73
CA VAL A 176 -2.11 -2.29 0.36
C VAL A 176 -3.43 -3.05 0.48
N VAL A 177 -3.89 -3.19 1.72
CA VAL A 177 -5.12 -3.92 2.07
C VAL A 177 -6.33 -3.13 1.58
N ARG A 178 -7.34 -3.83 1.08
CA ARG A 178 -8.65 -3.28 0.68
C ARG A 178 -9.74 -3.96 1.48
N GLY A 179 -10.69 -3.19 1.99
CA GLY A 179 -11.75 -3.74 2.82
C GLY A 179 -12.94 -2.83 2.97
N PHE A 180 -13.86 -3.24 3.84
CA PHE A 180 -15.10 -2.56 4.17
C PHE A 180 -15.25 -2.41 5.68
N TYR A 181 -15.96 -1.35 6.09
CA TYR A 181 -16.41 -1.14 7.47
C TYR A 181 -17.85 -0.64 7.50
N LEU A 182 -18.46 -0.73 8.68
CA LEU A 182 -19.80 -0.27 9.01
C LEU A 182 -19.77 0.87 10.04
N GLY A 183 -20.90 1.56 10.20
CA GLY A 183 -21.04 2.63 11.18
C GLY A 183 -20.88 2.13 12.62
N PRO A 184 -20.43 2.99 13.56
CA PRO A 184 -20.14 2.60 14.93
C PRO A 184 -21.36 2.16 15.74
N LYS A 185 -22.58 2.51 15.30
CA LYS A 185 -23.84 2.19 15.97
C LYS A 185 -24.71 1.21 15.16
N VAL A 186 -24.17 0.59 14.11
CA VAL A 186 -24.88 -0.48 13.38
C VAL A 186 -25.18 -1.61 14.36
N SER A 187 -26.35 -2.24 14.23
CA SER A 187 -26.78 -3.29 15.15
C SER A 187 -25.89 -4.53 15.05
N ASP A 188 -25.81 -5.33 16.11
CA ASP A 188 -25.06 -6.59 16.08
C ASP A 188 -25.65 -7.59 15.10
N ALA A 189 -26.97 -7.57 14.91
CA ALA A 189 -27.65 -8.42 13.94
C ALA A 189 -27.24 -8.06 12.50
N ASP A 190 -27.25 -6.77 12.14
CA ASP A 190 -26.84 -6.32 10.80
C ASP A 190 -25.35 -6.58 10.56
N TYR A 191 -24.52 -6.32 11.58
CA TYR A 191 -23.09 -6.60 11.50
C TYR A 191 -22.80 -8.09 11.30
N ALA A 192 -23.48 -8.96 12.07
CA ALA A 192 -23.32 -10.41 11.95
C ALA A 192 -23.75 -10.91 10.57
N TRP A 193 -24.86 -10.38 10.04
CA TRP A 193 -25.32 -10.72 8.69
C TRP A 193 -24.28 -10.37 7.62
N TRP A 194 -23.75 -9.14 7.67
CA TRP A 194 -22.69 -8.73 6.75
C TRP A 194 -21.42 -9.54 6.91
N LYS A 195 -21.01 -9.83 8.15
CA LYS A 195 -19.83 -10.65 8.40
C LYS A 195 -19.99 -12.03 7.77
N GLU A 196 -21.14 -12.69 7.99
CA GLU A 196 -21.42 -13.99 7.39
C GLU A 196 -21.43 -13.94 5.85
N ALA A 197 -21.95 -12.85 5.26
CA ALA A 197 -21.92 -12.64 3.82
C ALA A 197 -20.48 -12.52 3.29
N PHE A 198 -19.61 -11.75 3.97
CA PHE A 198 -18.20 -11.64 3.61
C PHE A 198 -17.42 -12.94 3.84
N ASP A 199 -17.71 -13.68 4.91
CA ASP A 199 -17.08 -14.99 5.15
C ASP A 199 -17.40 -15.97 4.00
N LYS A 200 -18.67 -16.01 3.54
CA LYS A 200 -19.07 -16.81 2.37
C LYS A 200 -18.41 -16.34 1.09
N LEU A 201 -18.33 -15.02 0.87
CA LEU A 201 -17.66 -14.44 -0.30
C LEU A 201 -16.19 -14.87 -0.35
N LEU A 202 -15.47 -14.69 0.76
CA LEU A 202 -14.03 -14.97 0.86
C LEU A 202 -13.70 -16.47 0.72
N ALA A 203 -14.64 -17.35 1.08
CA ALA A 203 -14.52 -18.78 0.90
C ALA A 203 -14.84 -19.25 -0.54
N SER A 204 -15.37 -18.39 -1.41
CA SER A 204 -15.82 -18.80 -2.74
C SER A 204 -14.69 -18.80 -3.78
N GLU A 205 -14.63 -19.86 -4.59
CA GLU A 205 -13.68 -19.96 -5.72
C GLU A 205 -13.93 -18.87 -6.77
N GLU A 206 -15.18 -18.46 -6.96
CA GLU A 206 -15.54 -17.41 -7.91
C GLU A 206 -14.98 -16.05 -7.49
N PHE A 207 -15.06 -15.72 -6.20
CA PHE A 207 -14.41 -14.53 -5.68
C PHE A 207 -12.89 -14.63 -5.74
N ALA A 208 -12.31 -15.82 -5.46
CA ALA A 208 -10.87 -16.02 -5.62
C ALA A 208 -10.41 -15.71 -7.06
N LYS A 209 -11.10 -16.24 -8.07
CA LYS A 209 -10.83 -15.95 -9.49
C LYS A 209 -10.97 -14.45 -9.82
N LEU A 210 -12.02 -13.80 -9.31
CA LEU A 210 -12.22 -12.36 -9.51
C LEU A 210 -11.11 -11.53 -8.84
N ARG A 211 -10.66 -11.93 -7.65
CA ARG A 211 -9.56 -11.29 -6.91
C ARG A 211 -8.25 -11.40 -7.71
N ASP A 212 -7.93 -12.59 -8.22
CA ASP A 212 -6.71 -12.83 -9.02
C ASP A 212 -6.75 -12.03 -10.33
N GLN A 213 -7.90 -11.99 -11.03
CA GLN A 213 -8.09 -11.16 -12.24
C GLN A 213 -7.93 -9.65 -12.02
N ARG A 214 -8.01 -9.20 -10.77
CA ARG A 214 -7.78 -7.80 -10.37
C ARG A 214 -6.39 -7.59 -9.79
N GLU A 215 -5.49 -8.57 -9.94
CA GLU A 215 -4.11 -8.54 -9.46
C GLU A 215 -4.03 -8.30 -7.94
N LEU A 216 -5.03 -8.79 -7.21
CA LEU A 216 -5.06 -8.77 -5.76
C LEU A 216 -4.68 -10.14 -5.21
N PHE A 217 -3.99 -10.16 -4.09
CA PHE A 217 -3.58 -11.35 -3.35
C PHE A 217 -4.55 -11.66 -2.21
N PRO A 218 -4.62 -12.92 -1.75
CA PRO A 218 -5.46 -13.30 -0.63
C PRO A 218 -5.07 -12.50 0.62
N PHE A 219 -6.06 -11.80 1.18
CA PHE A 219 -5.97 -11.19 2.51
C PHE A 219 -7.37 -11.24 3.10
N ALA A 220 -7.72 -12.39 3.66
CA ALA A 220 -9.08 -12.70 4.11
C ALA A 220 -9.16 -12.64 5.64
N MET A 221 -9.62 -11.49 6.15
CA MET A 221 -9.84 -11.29 7.58
C MET A 221 -11.18 -10.61 7.77
N THR A 222 -11.98 -11.08 8.73
CA THR A 222 -13.26 -10.45 9.08
C THR A 222 -13.37 -10.26 10.58
N GLY A 223 -14.22 -9.32 10.97
CA GLY A 223 -14.62 -9.20 12.37
C GLY A 223 -13.48 -8.82 13.33
N PRO A 224 -13.42 -9.43 14.54
CA PRO A 224 -12.45 -9.07 15.58
C PRO A 224 -10.98 -9.25 15.18
N GLU A 225 -10.68 -10.21 14.30
CA GLU A 225 -9.32 -10.41 13.79
C GLU A 225 -8.88 -9.17 12.99
N LEU A 226 -9.75 -8.69 12.10
CA LEU A 226 -9.48 -7.50 11.32
C LEU A 226 -9.36 -6.26 12.20
N ASP A 227 -10.23 -6.10 13.20
CA ASP A 227 -10.15 -4.98 14.14
C ASP A 227 -8.78 -4.95 14.87
N THR A 228 -8.28 -6.11 15.27
CA THR A 228 -6.95 -6.26 15.88
C THR A 228 -5.85 -5.88 14.89
N TYR A 229 -5.91 -6.38 13.66
CA TYR A 229 -4.97 -6.05 12.59
C TYR A 229 -4.95 -4.54 12.33
N VAL A 230 -6.12 -3.90 12.17
CA VAL A 230 -6.22 -2.46 11.88
C VAL A 230 -5.63 -1.62 12.99
N LYS A 231 -5.93 -1.93 14.26
CA LYS A 231 -5.38 -1.21 15.41
C LYS A 231 -3.85 -1.30 15.46
N LYS A 232 -3.31 -2.49 15.22
CA LYS A 232 -1.86 -2.69 15.13
C LYS A 232 -1.27 -1.88 13.96
N GLN A 233 -1.86 -1.98 12.77
CA GLN A 233 -1.37 -1.31 11.58
C GLN A 233 -1.37 0.22 11.72
N VAL A 234 -2.41 0.78 12.33
CA VAL A 234 -2.49 2.22 12.62
C VAL A 234 -1.45 2.63 13.66
N ALA A 235 -1.17 1.81 14.67
CA ALA A 235 -0.09 2.06 15.63
C ALA A 235 1.29 2.05 14.95
N ASP A 236 1.56 1.07 14.09
CA ASP A 236 2.81 0.98 13.33
C ASP A 236 2.98 2.19 12.40
N TYR A 237 1.91 2.62 11.73
CA TYR A 237 1.92 3.84 10.92
C TYR A 237 2.13 5.11 11.74
N LYS A 238 1.61 5.20 12.97
CA LYS A 238 1.88 6.34 13.88
C LYS A 238 3.39 6.42 14.19
N VAL A 239 4.06 5.29 14.40
CA VAL A 239 5.51 5.24 14.63
C VAL A 239 6.27 5.76 13.41
N LEU A 240 5.98 5.23 12.21
CA LEU A 240 6.63 5.67 10.98
C LEU A 240 6.35 7.15 10.66
N ALA A 241 5.12 7.60 10.86
CA ALA A 241 4.75 9.00 10.63
C ALA A 241 5.51 9.95 11.57
N LYS A 242 5.75 9.57 12.84
CA LYS A 242 6.62 10.33 13.75
C LYS A 242 8.08 10.32 13.31
N GLU A 243 8.59 9.13 12.98
CA GLU A 243 9.99 8.95 12.54
C GLU A 243 10.30 9.80 11.29
N PHE A 244 9.35 9.89 10.36
CA PHE A 244 9.49 10.70 9.15
C PHE A 244 9.05 12.16 9.31
N GLY A 245 8.70 12.58 10.54
CA GLY A 245 8.35 13.95 10.88
C GLY A 245 7.07 14.46 10.22
N LEU A 246 6.11 13.57 9.94
CA LEU A 246 4.77 13.90 9.46
C LEU A 246 3.83 14.35 10.59
N ILE A 247 4.07 13.85 11.80
CA ILE A 247 3.31 14.19 13.01
C ILE A 247 4.26 14.39 14.19
N GLN A 248 3.78 15.06 15.24
CA GLN A 248 4.53 15.33 16.49
C GLN A 248 4.41 14.18 17.50
#